data_AF-A0A933EEY5-F1
#
_entry.id   AF-A0A933EEY5-F1
#
_cell.length_a   1.000
_cell.length_b   1.000
_cell.length_c   1.000
_cell.angle_alpha   90.00
_cell.angle_beta   90.00
_cell.angle_gamma   90.00
#
_symmetry.space_group_name_H-M   'P 1'
#
loop_
_entity.id
_entity.type
_entity.pdbx_description
1 polymer ?
#
loop_
_entity_poly.entity_id
_entity_poly.type
_entity_poly.pdbx_seq_one_letter_code
_entity_poly.pdbx_strand_id
1 'polypeptide(L)'
;MVAEEKFSNDRAYLFFALRVMGEISYLIAIPVILLALLGKWLDERFLTAPKFLIAGFALAAFISGYAVWRRAKALGKEYQELEDKEIKL
;
A
#
# COMPACT_ATOMS: atom_id res chain seq x y z
N MET A 1 25.77 -18.33 4.61
CA MET A 1 24.81 -18.89 5.59
C MET A 1 23.91 -17.75 6.00
N VAL A 2 22.74 -17.64 5.37
CA VAL A 2 21.75 -16.59 5.66
C VAL A 2 21.05 -17.00 6.95
N ALA A 3 21.08 -16.10 7.93
CA ALA A 3 20.61 -16.33 9.28
C ALA A 3 19.20 -16.93 9.31
N GLU A 4 19.13 -18.14 9.83
CA GLU A 4 17.92 -18.80 10.29
C GLU A 4 17.63 -18.22 11.68
N GLU A 5 16.75 -17.20 11.77
CA GLU A 5 16.45 -16.54 13.05
C GLU A 5 15.00 -16.75 13.52
N LYS A 6 14.89 -17.66 14.50
CA LYS A 6 13.88 -17.81 15.57
C LYS A 6 12.42 -18.06 15.17
N PHE A 7 12.12 -19.34 14.94
CA PHE A 7 10.81 -19.93 15.27
C PHE A 7 10.56 -19.89 16.79
N SER A 8 10.04 -18.76 17.27
CA SER A 8 9.49 -18.62 18.62
C SER A 8 8.24 -17.74 18.52
N ASN A 9 7.08 -18.41 18.48
CA ASN A 9 5.72 -17.88 18.34
C ASN A 9 5.20 -17.71 16.89
N ASP A 10 5.12 -18.81 16.15
CA ASP A 10 4.60 -18.93 14.78
C ASP A 10 3.23 -18.27 14.59
N ARG A 11 2.35 -18.35 15.60
CA ARG A 11 1.03 -17.71 15.56
C ARG A 11 1.15 -16.19 15.57
N ALA A 12 2.00 -15.63 16.42
CA ALA A 12 2.20 -14.18 16.46
C ALA A 12 2.81 -13.65 15.16
N TYR A 13 3.76 -14.37 14.57
CA TYR A 13 4.32 -14.02 13.26
C TYR A 13 3.28 -14.10 12.15
N LEU A 14 2.44 -15.14 12.13
CA LEU A 14 1.34 -15.26 11.16
C LEU A 14 0.32 -14.13 11.32
N PHE A 15 -0.10 -13.80 12.55
CA PHE A 15 -1.01 -12.68 12.80
C PHE A 15 -0.42 -11.34 12.39
N PHE A 16 0.87 -11.13 12.66
CA PHE A 16 1.59 -9.94 12.24
C PHE A 16 1.65 -9.83 10.71
N ALA A 17 2.06 -10.90 10.03
CA ALA A 17 2.13 -10.95 8.57
C ALA A 17 0.74 -10.71 7.93
N LEU A 18 -0.31 -11.34 8.45
CA LEU A 18 -1.69 -11.14 8.00
C LEU A 18 -2.16 -9.70 8.20
N ARG A 19 -1.83 -9.08 9.34
CA ARG A 19 -2.16 -7.69 9.61
C ARG A 19 -1.47 -6.75 8.62
N VAL A 20 -0.17 -6.93 8.38
CA VAL A 20 0.60 -6.12 7.44
C VAL A 20 0.09 -6.31 6.02
N MET A 21 -0.12 -7.55 5.59
CA MET A 21 -0.67 -7.85 4.28
C MET A 21 -2.06 -7.21 4.10
N GLY A 22 -2.92 -7.32 5.11
CA GLY A 22 -4.21 -6.65 5.13
C GLY A 22 -4.07 -5.14 5.01
N GLU A 23 -3.12 -4.54 5.72
CA GLU A 23 -2.90 -3.08 5.73
C GLU A 23 -2.53 -2.53 4.35
N ILE A 24 -1.59 -3.19 3.68
CA ILE A 24 -1.14 -2.79 2.36
C ILE A 24 -2.19 -3.12 1.30
N SER A 25 -2.88 -4.26 1.44
CA SER A 25 -3.89 -4.69 0.48
C SER A 25 -5.10 -3.75 0.47
N TYR A 26 -5.62 -3.35 1.63
CA TYR A 26 -6.75 -2.41 1.65
C TYR A 26 -6.34 -1.04 1.10
N LEU A 27 -5.12 -0.59 1.39
CA LEU A 27 -4.62 0.71 0.96
C LEU A 27 -4.58 0.85 -0.57
N ILE A 28 -4.31 -0.25 -1.28
CA ILE A 28 -4.28 -0.30 -2.75
C ILE A 28 -5.66 -0.64 -3.32
N ALA A 29 -6.34 -1.63 -2.76
CA ALA A 29 -7.60 -2.14 -3.32
C ALA A 29 -8.73 -1.10 -3.28
N ILE A 30 -8.85 -0.35 -2.17
CA ILE A 30 -9.91 0.66 -2.00
C ILE A 30 -9.89 1.72 -3.11
N PRO A 31 -8.78 2.46 -3.36
CA PRO A 31 -8.77 3.48 -4.40
C PRO A 31 -8.94 2.90 -5.81
N VAL A 32 -8.38 1.71 -6.08
CA VAL A 32 -8.53 1.05 -7.38
C VAL A 32 -9.98 0.69 -7.66
N ILE A 33 -10.66 0.04 -6.72
CA ILE A 33 -12.06 -0.38 -6.89
C ILE A 33 -12.97 0.84 -7.00
N LEU A 34 -12.82 1.82 -6.10
CA LEU A 34 -13.66 3.02 -6.10
C LEU A 34 -13.54 3.82 -7.40
N LEU A 35 -12.31 4.05 -7.89
CA LEU A 35 -12.09 4.82 -9.11
C LEU A 35 -12.43 4.03 -10.37
N ALA A 36 -12.24 2.71 -10.38
CA ALA A 36 -12.67 1.87 -11.49
C ALA A 36 -14.19 1.82 -11.61
N LEU A 37 -14.91 1.68 -10.48
CA LEU A 37 -16.37 1.73 -10.45
C LEU A 37 -16.90 3.10 -10.86
N LEU A 38 -16.28 4.17 -10.34
CA LEU A 38 -16.64 5.53 -10.72
C LEU A 38 -16.41 5.77 -12.21
N GLY A 39 -15.25 5.36 -12.74
CA GLY A 39 -14.91 5.48 -14.16
C GLY A 39 -15.87 4.71 -15.05
N LYS A 40 -16.22 3.47 -14.66
CA LYS A 40 -17.23 2.67 -15.36
C LYS A 40 -18.60 3.34 -15.37
N TRP A 41 -19.03 3.87 -14.22
CA TRP A 41 -20.31 4.57 -14.10
C TRP A 41 -20.36 5.83 -14.97
N LEU A 42 -19.26 6.58 -15.06
CA LEU A 42 -19.15 7.72 -15.98
C LEU A 42 -19.21 7.26 -17.44
N ASP A 43 -18.47 6.21 -17.81
CA ASP A 43 -18.47 5.68 -19.18
C ASP A 43 -19.88 5.25 -19.61
N GLU A 44 -20.62 4.55 -18.74
CA GLU A 44 -22.02 4.16 -18.99
C GLU A 44 -22.96 5.37 -19.09
N ARG A 45 -22.74 6.41 -18.27
CA ARG A 45 -23.59 7.61 -18.25
C ARG A 45 -23.39 8.49 -19.49
N PHE A 46 -22.17 8.60 -19.99
CA PHE A 46 -21.82 9.44 -21.13
C PHE A 46 -21.79 8.69 -22.47
N LEU A 47 -22.13 7.39 -22.48
CA LEU A 47 -22.02 6.50 -23.66
C LEU A 47 -20.62 6.57 -24.30
N THR A 48 -19.60 6.82 -23.50
CA THR A 48 -18.22 6.86 -23.97
C THR A 48 -17.65 5.45 -24.00
N ALA A 49 -16.83 5.17 -25.01
CA ALA A 49 -15.88 4.06 -24.96
C ALA A 49 -15.09 4.12 -23.63
N PRO A 50 -14.54 2.99 -23.11
CA PRO A 50 -14.05 2.83 -21.73
C PRO A 50 -12.82 3.71 -21.38
N LYS A 51 -12.97 5.03 -21.50
CA LYS A 51 -11.92 6.04 -21.39
C LYS A 51 -11.87 6.53 -19.96
N PHE A 52 -13.02 6.74 -19.31
CA PHE A 52 -13.07 7.15 -17.91
C PHE A 52 -12.64 6.01 -16.97
N LEU A 53 -12.92 4.75 -17.33
CA LEU A 53 -12.40 3.59 -16.63
C LEU A 53 -10.87 3.53 -16.70
N ILE A 54 -10.27 3.68 -17.88
CA ILE A 54 -8.80 3.66 -18.04
C ILE A 54 -8.17 4.84 -17.29
N ALA A 55 -8.75 6.04 -17.40
CA ALA A 55 -8.27 7.22 -16.67
C ALA A 55 -8.41 7.05 -15.15
N GLY A 56 -9.53 6.48 -14.68
CA GLY A 56 -9.77 6.17 -13.27
C GLY A 56 -8.77 5.15 -12.74
N PHE A 57 -8.45 4.12 -13.52
CA PHE A 57 -7.45 3.12 -13.15
C PHE A 57 -6.03 3.71 -13.09
N ALA A 58 -5.67 4.55 -14.05
CA ALA A 58 -4.39 5.27 -14.04
C ALA A 58 -4.30 6.20 -12.81
N LEU A 59 -5.34 6.98 -12.53
CA LEU A 59 -5.41 7.83 -11.34
C LEU A 59 -5.32 7.00 -10.05
N ALA A 60 -5.96 5.84 -9.98
CA ALA A 60 -5.86 4.95 -8.83
C ALA A 60 -4.43 4.43 -8.62
N ALA A 61 -3.72 4.09 -9.70
CA ALA A 61 -2.32 3.70 -9.63
C ALA A 61 -1.43 4.85 -9.12
N PHE A 62 -1.66 6.09 -9.56
CA PHE A 62 -0.94 7.26 -9.04
C PHE A 62 -1.24 7.53 -7.56
N ILE A 63 -2.51 7.50 -7.16
CA ILE A 63 -2.92 7.76 -5.77
C ILE A 63 -2.40 6.67 -4.83
N SER A 64 -2.55 5.40 -5.21
CA SER A 64 -2.02 4.27 -4.43
C SER A 64 -0.51 4.32 -4.34
N GLY A 65 0.20 4.57 -5.45
CA GLY A 65 1.65 4.73 -5.47
C GLY A 65 2.14 5.86 -4.58
N TYR A 66 1.47 7.02 -4.61
CA TYR A 66 1.78 8.14 -3.74
C TYR A 66 1.49 7.85 -2.25
N ALA A 67 0.37 7.18 -1.96
CA ALA A 67 0.01 6.79 -0.59
C ALA A 67 1.02 5.80 0.01
N VAL A 68 1.43 4.81 -0.78
CA VAL A 68 2.48 3.84 -0.42
C VAL A 68 3.81 4.55 -0.21
N TRP A 69 4.23 5.45 -1.11
CA TRP A 69 5.47 6.22 -0.97
C TRP A 69 5.48 7.08 0.30
N ARG A 70 4.36 7.75 0.61
CA ARG A 70 4.24 8.55 1.84
C ARG A 70 4.36 7.70 3.10
N ARG A 71 3.74 6.51 3.12
CA ARG A 71 3.83 5.55 4.22
C ARG A 71 5.24 4.97 4.34
N ALA A 72 5.89 4.62 3.23
CA ALA A 72 7.26 4.14 3.19
C ALA A 72 8.27 5.20 3.66
N LYS A 73 8.07 6.47 3.31
CA LYS A 73 8.95 7.57 3.75
C LYS A 73 8.73 7.96 5.21
N ALA A 74 7.51 7.82 5.73
CA ALA A 74 7.23 7.96 7.16
C ALA A 74 8.00 6.92 7.97
N LEU A 75 8.01 5.66 7.50
CA LEU A 75 8.86 4.60 8.07
C LEU A 75 10.34 4.97 7.97
N GLY A 76 10.83 5.41 6.81
CA GLY A 76 12.24 5.78 6.63
C GLY A 76 12.74 6.89 7.57
N LYS A 77 11.88 7.82 8.00
CA LYS A 77 12.24 8.83 9.00
C LYS A 77 12.37 8.27 10.40
N GLU A 78 11.49 7.35 10.78
CA GLU A 78 11.57 6.62 12.06
C GLU A 78 12.83 5.76 12.15
N TYR A 79 13.29 5.17 11.04
CA TYR A 79 14.56 4.43 10.99
C TYR A 79 15.78 5.33 11.20
N GLN A 80 15.81 6.54 10.62
CA GLN A 80 16.96 7.45 10.78
C GLN A 80 17.05 8.04 12.21
N GLU A 81 15.93 8.26 12.88
CA GLU A 81 15.92 8.75 14.27
C GLU A 81 16.42 7.70 15.29
N LEU A 82 16.38 6.41 14.93
CA LEU A 82 16.95 5.33 15.75
C LEU A 82 18.45 5.16 15.48
N GLU A 83 18.89 5.29 14.24
CA GLU A 83 20.31 5.17 13.83
C GLU A 83 21.17 6.32 14.44
N ASP A 84 20.64 7.54 14.49
CA ASP A 84 21.31 8.68 15.14
C ASP A 84 21.44 8.57 16.67
N LYS A 85 20.64 7.68 17.31
CA LYS A 85 20.60 7.51 18.75
C LYS A 85 21.58 6.43 19.26
N GLU A 86 21.90 5.43 18.44
CA GLU A 86 22.91 4.42 18.77
C GLU A 86 24.35 4.89 18.51
N ILE A 87 24.58 5.85 17.60
CA ILE A 87 25.94 6.38 17.31
C ILE A 87 26.47 7.31 18.44
N LYS A 88 25.62 7.67 19.43
CA LYS A 88 25.98 8.59 20.53
C LYS A 88 26.10 7.93 21.92
N LEU A 89 26.07 6.60 22.02
CA LEU A 89 26.36 5.85 23.25
C LEU A 89 27.72 5.14 23.15
#